data_AF-A0A5P8VQR8-F1
#
_entry.id   AF-A0A5P8VQR8-F1
#
_cell.length_a   1.000
_cell.length_b   1.000
_cell.length_c   1.000
_cell.angle_alpha   90.00
_cell.angle_beta   90.00
_cell.angle_gamma   90.00
#
_symmetry.space_group_name_H-M   'P 1'
#
loop_
_entity.id
_entity.type
_entity.pdbx_description
1 polymer ?
#
loop_
_entity_poly.entity_id
_entity_poly.type
_entity_poly.pdbx_seq_one_letter_code
_entity_poly.pdbx_strand_id
1 'polypeptide(L)' 'MKPQFEEAKFFSQGLAAVRIGGKFGYINIKGEFIIQPQFDEAECFYGGLASVEIGGEGYCIDKTGNFID' A
#
# COMPACT_ATOMS: atom_id res chain seq x y z
N MET A 1 -2.14 -22.50 -10.48
CA MET A 1 -1.70 -21.48 -9.51
C MET A 1 -2.69 -20.32 -9.60
N LYS A 2 -3.28 -19.87 -8.49
CA LYS A 2 -4.11 -18.65 -8.49
C LYS A 2 -3.20 -17.47 -8.07
N PRO A 3 -3.34 -16.28 -8.68
CA PRO A 3 -2.62 -15.11 -8.21
C PRO A 3 -3.00 -14.80 -6.75
N GLN A 4 -2.02 -14.38 -5.95
CA GLN A 4 -2.22 -14.04 -4.53
C GLN A 4 -2.88 -12.66 -4.36
N PHE A 5 -2.60 -11.75 -5.28
CA PHE A 5 -3.08 -10.36 -5.26
C PHE A 5 -3.84 -10.07 -6.55
N GLU A 6 -4.85 -9.21 -6.45
CA GLU A 6 -5.62 -8.68 -7.58
C GLU A 6 -4.75 -7.71 -8.40
N GLU A 7 -3.95 -6.92 -7.70
CA GLU A 7 -3.02 -5.95 -8.27
C GLU A 7 -1.77 -5.85 -7.39
N ALA A 8 -0.62 -5.57 -8.00
CA ALA A 8 0.61 -5.25 -7.30
C ALA A 8 1.37 -4.14 -8.05
N LYS A 9 1.74 -3.09 -7.33
CA LYS A 9 2.63 -2.03 -7.83
C LYS A 9 4.09 -2.45 -7.65
N PHE A 10 5.00 -1.68 -8.26
CA PHE A 10 6.44 -1.93 -8.11
C PHE A 10 6.90 -1.74 -6.67
N PHE A 11 7.91 -2.53 -6.26
CA PHE A 11 8.63 -2.22 -5.04
C PHE A 11 9.32 -0.86 -5.16
N SER A 12 9.08 0.00 -4.18
CA SER A 12 9.80 1.24 -3.99
C SER A 12 10.19 1.38 -2.53
N GLN A 13 11.48 1.64 -2.29
CA GLN A 13 12.04 1.77 -0.95
C GLN A 13 11.69 0.63 0.03
N GLY A 14 11.61 -0.60 -0.50
CA GLY A 14 11.39 -1.83 0.28
C GLY A 14 9.94 -2.26 0.44
N LEU A 15 8.97 -1.47 -0.04
CA LEU A 15 7.54 -1.78 0.04
C LEU A 15 6.86 -1.75 -1.34
N ALA A 16 5.83 -2.57 -1.53
CA ALA A 16 4.95 -2.53 -2.69
C ALA A 16 3.50 -2.46 -2.24
N ALA A 17 2.69 -1.61 -2.88
CA ALA A 17 1.25 -1.60 -2.70
C ALA A 17 0.65 -2.82 -3.41
N VAL A 18 -0.21 -3.57 -2.74
CA VAL A 18 -0.91 -4.73 -3.29
C VAL A 18 -2.38 -4.70 -2.94
N ARG A 19 -3.22 -5.14 -3.88
CA ARG A 19 -4.68 -5.17 -3.72
C ARG A 19 -5.17 -6.58 -3.44
N ILE A 20 -6.02 -6.72 -2.43
CA ILE A 20 -6.72 -7.97 -2.09
C ILE A 20 -8.07 -7.64 -1.48
N GLY A 21 -9.13 -8.29 -1.95
CA GLY A 21 -10.49 -8.02 -1.48
C GLY A 21 -10.92 -6.59 -1.80
N GLY A 22 -10.45 -6.03 -2.91
CA GLY A 22 -10.78 -4.67 -3.33
C GLY A 22 -10.04 -3.54 -2.61
N LYS A 23 -9.21 -3.82 -1.59
CA LYS A 23 -8.46 -2.82 -0.82
C LYS A 23 -6.94 -2.99 -1.00
N PHE A 24 -6.22 -1.88 -0.93
CA PHE A 24 -4.76 -1.86 -0.94
C PHE A 24 -4.17 -1.90 0.47
N GLY A 25 -3.09 -2.67 0.60
CA GLY A 25 -2.15 -2.65 1.71
C GLY A 25 -0.71 -2.63 1.16
N TYR A 26 0.28 -2.74 2.03
CA TYR A 26 1.69 -2.72 1.65
C TYR A 26 2.43 -3.94 2.15
N ILE A 27 3.17 -4.60 1.26
CA ILE A 27 4.02 -5.75 1.57
C ILE A 27 5.49 -5.40 1.46
N ASN A 28 6.33 -6.10 2.22
CA ASN A 28 7.78 -6.06 2.06
C ASN A 28 8.26 -7.01 0.93
N ILE A 29 9.57 -7.00 0.67
CA ILE A 29 10.19 -7.86 -0.37
C ILE A 29 10.06 -9.37 -0.12
N LYS A 30 9.67 -9.78 1.09
CA LYS A 30 9.39 -11.18 1.44
C LYS A 30 7.92 -11.56 1.22
N GLY A 31 7.08 -10.60 0.82
CA GLY A 31 5.64 -10.79 0.66
C GLY A 31 4.84 -10.68 1.97
N GLU A 32 5.45 -10.19 3.05
CA GLU A 32 4.79 -10.01 4.35
C GLU A 32 4.13 -8.63 4.41
N PHE A 33 2.89 -8.56 4.89
CA PHE A 33 2.20 -7.28 5.09
C PHE A 33 2.86 -6.46 6.19
N ILE A 34 3.27 -5.23 5.83
CA ILE A 34 3.67 -4.19 6.76
C ILE A 34 2.47 -3.30 7.11
N ILE A 35 1.60 -3.05 6.12
CA ILE A 35 0.33 -2.34 6.30
C ILE A 35 -0.77 -3.23 5.75
N GLN A 36 -1.76 -3.58 6.59
CA GLN A 36 -2.88 -4.43 6.19
C GLN A 36 -3.75 -3.73 5.12
N PRO A 37 -4.43 -4.48 4.24
CA PRO A 37 -5.35 -3.92 3.26
C PRO A 37 -6.46 -3.09 3.92
N GLN A 38 -6.48 -1.79 3.64
CA GLN A 38 -7.47 -0.87 4.21
C GLN A 38 -7.78 0.35 3.32
N PHE A 39 -6.92 0.64 2.33
CA PHE A 39 -7.05 1.80 1.44
C PHE A 39 -7.84 1.46 0.19
N ASP A 40 -8.60 2.42 -0.34
CA ASP A 40 -9.28 2.29 -1.63
C ASP A 40 -8.28 2.35 -2.79
N GLU A 41 -7.33 3.28 -2.71
CA GLU A 41 -6.20 3.44 -3.62
C GLU A 41 -4.91 3.66 -2.83
N ALA A 42 -3.76 3.30 -3.41
CA ALA A 42 -2.46 3.44 -2.77
C ALA A 42 -1.33 3.59 -3.78
N GLU A 43 -0.48 4.60 -3.63
CA GLU A 43 0.69 4.82 -4.49
C GLU A 43 2.00 4.22 -3.93
N CYS A 44 3.01 4.13 -4.78
CA CYS A 44 4.35 3.71 -4.39
C CYS A 44 4.97 4.70 -3.39
N PHE A 45 5.78 4.19 -2.45
CA PHE A 45 6.51 5.06 -1.53
C PHE A 45 7.58 5.91 -2.26
N TYR A 46 7.61 7.22 -2.00
CA TYR A 46 8.68 8.15 -2.41
C TYR A 46 9.03 9.08 -1.25
N GLY A 47 10.33 9.28 -0.97
CA GLY A 47 10.77 10.16 0.13
C GLY A 47 10.23 9.76 1.51
N GLY A 48 10.06 8.47 1.80
CA GLY A 48 9.46 7.99 3.05
C GLY A 48 7.93 8.04 3.15
N LEU A 49 7.23 8.60 2.15
CA LEU A 49 5.78 8.82 2.17
C LEU A 49 5.08 8.10 1.02
N ALA A 50 3.79 7.83 1.18
CA ALA A 50 2.91 7.38 0.11
C ALA A 50 1.55 8.08 0.21
N SER A 51 0.94 8.39 -0.93
CA SER A 51 -0.45 8.85 -1.01
C SER A 51 -1.39 7.65 -1.04
N VAL A 52 -2.46 7.72 -0.27
CA VAL A 52 -3.52 6.70 -0.19
C VAL A 52 -4.89 7.37 -0.23
N GLU A 53 -5.91 6.63 -0.65
CA GLU A 53 -7.29 7.10 -0.64
C GLU A 53 -8.14 6.28 0.33
N ILE A 54 -9.02 6.95 1.08
CA ILE A 54 -10.06 6.33 1.92
C ILE A 54 -11.37 7.06 1.66
N GLY A 55 -12.36 6.36 1.11
CA GLY A 55 -13.69 6.92 0.88
C GLY A 55 -13.72 8.11 -0.09
N GLY A 56 -12.80 8.16 -1.06
CA GLY A 56 -12.67 9.29 -2.00
C GLY A 56 -11.78 10.43 -1.52
N GLU A 57 -11.24 10.36 -0.30
CA GLU A 57 -10.37 11.40 0.25
C GLU A 57 -8.92 10.94 0.28
N GLY A 58 -8.01 11.85 -0.11
CA GLY A 58 -6.58 11.59 -0.20
C GLY A 58 -5.85 11.88 1.11
N TYR A 59 -4.98 10.97 1.51
CA TYR A 59 -4.15 11.07 2.71
C TYR A 59 -2.69 10.75 2.38
N CYS A 60 -1.76 11.26 3.18
CA CYS A 60 -0.35 10.86 3.15
C CYS A 60 -0.05 9.95 4.34
N ILE A 61 0.71 8.88 4.12
CA ILE A 61 1.17 7.98 5.18
C ILE A 61 2.67 7.79 5.17
N ASP A 62 3.25 7.47 6.32
CA ASP A 62 4.61 6.94 6.44
C ASP A 62 4.68 5.43 6.14
N LYS A 63 5.91 4.88 6.13
CA LYS A 63 6.17 3.44 5.85
C LYS A 63 5.59 2.46 6.88
N THR A 64 5.09 2.96 8.01
CA THR A 64 4.43 2.15 9.04
C THR A 64 2.90 2.29 8.98
N GLY A 65 2.38 3.16 8.10
CA GLY A 65 0.96 3.39 7.91
C GLY A 65 0.37 4.50 8.76
N ASN A 66 1.20 5.31 9.45
CA ASN A 66 0.70 6.47 10.18
C ASN A 66 0.37 7.60 9.20
N PHE A 67 -0.77 8.25 9.40
CA PHE A 67 -1.15 9.44 8.65
C PHE A 67 -0.25 10.63 9.00
N ILE A 68 0.08 11.42 7.99
CA ILE A 68 0.88 12.64 8.10
C ILE A 68 -0.01 13.84 7.79
N ASP A 69 -0.10 14.77 8.75
CA ASP A 69 -0.78 16.07 8.65
C ASP A 69 0.12 17.17 8.05
#